data_AF-A0A2D6HCA6-F1
#
_entry.id   AF-A0A2D6HCA6-F1
#
_cell.length_a   1.000
_cell.length_b   1.000
_cell.length_c   1.000
_cell.angle_alpha   90.00
_cell.angle_beta   90.00
_cell.angle_gamma   90.00
#
_symmetry.space_group_name_H-M   'P 1'
#
loop_
_entity.id
_entity.type
_entity.pdbx_description
1 polymer ?
#
loop_
_entity_poly.entity_id
_entity_poly.type
_entity_poly.pdbx_seq_one_letter_code
_entity_poly.pdbx_strand_id
1 'polypeptide(L)'
;MLSSGGRVPQIHTLQYYYGDAAGALQLLHSLHHLMSLKPDVLYPGRGPIIDAPVEACADLTERLRAFCRQLNFGIDDMDPGAGFLRVSEHVLETYQSCCIWYVLLSDDGHALLFDVGYSAYVFIFQNRFGYRTRFLPNTLEVLIAEHGVKQIDAVLVTHYHDDHVIGVPYVQDHLGAEVWCLDRVAPILADPTAQNMPCLMPQALRVDRVLRDRESFEWRGVRLQAHEMPGQTDLHGGFSFEADGRKYFAIGDSSHIREGKFWHGGVIFANRVCGQNYLKVAERLLEVEPQVLLHGHARRHVDGVPRGDSPVSRADLEDYHRSASALDQTLSDLVVDHADRRCRADWVRMEPYRLHLATGDSAELSVVVENLQDETIEVQVRIVPPEGVGVEPPSLKCSVAPGKEHRSAHRIQVEAARDVAPAIICADVVLDGRPLGWIGHSQVWSSGVPR
;
A
#
# COMPACT_ATOMS: atom_id res chain seq x y z
N MET A 1 1.80 27.14 9.54
CA MET A 1 1.48 27.90 8.31
C MET A 1 0.41 28.98 8.53
N LEU A 2 -0.35 28.96 9.62
CA LEU A 2 -1.23 30.07 10.00
C LEU A 2 -0.42 31.32 10.37
N SER A 3 -0.89 32.49 9.96
CA SER A 3 -0.47 33.81 10.45
C SER A 3 -1.67 34.58 11.00
N SER A 4 -1.40 35.64 11.75
CA SER A 4 -2.44 36.47 12.39
C SER A 4 -3.55 36.92 11.43
N GLY A 5 -4.80 36.87 11.92
CA GLY A 5 -5.98 37.25 11.16
C GLY A 5 -6.46 36.21 10.13
N GLY A 6 -6.21 34.93 10.38
CA GLY A 6 -6.73 33.82 9.56
C GLY A 6 -6.12 33.77 8.16
N ARG A 7 -4.80 33.99 8.03
CA ARG A 7 -4.10 34.03 6.73
C ARG A 7 -2.94 33.04 6.69
N VAL A 8 -2.36 32.87 5.50
CA VAL A 8 -1.07 32.22 5.32
C VAL A 8 0.01 33.26 4.99
N PRO A 9 1.26 33.08 5.43
CA PRO A 9 2.33 34.05 5.19
C PRO A 9 2.79 34.11 3.73
N GLN A 10 2.62 33.03 2.96
CA GLN A 10 3.04 32.91 1.57
C GLN A 10 2.02 32.07 0.80
N ILE A 11 1.41 32.59 -0.27
CA ILE A 11 0.36 31.90 -1.01
C ILE A 11 0.91 30.72 -1.84
N HIS A 12 2.13 30.83 -2.36
CA HIS A 12 2.75 29.81 -3.19
C HIS A 12 3.04 28.50 -2.45
N THR A 13 2.93 28.46 -1.11
CA THR A 13 3.08 27.21 -0.34
C THR A 13 1.81 26.37 -0.35
N LEU A 14 0.71 26.88 -0.90
CA LEU A 14 -0.55 26.15 -1.06
C LEU A 14 -0.61 25.31 -2.34
N GLN A 15 0.42 25.43 -3.21
CA GLN A 15 0.55 24.64 -4.43
C GLN A 15 1.71 23.67 -4.30
N TYR A 16 1.48 22.40 -4.64
CA TYR A 16 2.51 21.37 -4.65
C TYR A 16 2.87 20.93 -6.07
N TYR A 17 1.93 21.04 -7.00
CA TYR A 17 2.09 20.71 -8.41
C TYR A 17 1.65 21.85 -9.32
N TYR A 18 1.85 21.63 -10.62
CA TYR A 18 1.49 22.59 -11.66
C TYR A 18 -0.01 22.90 -11.65
N GLY A 19 -0.36 24.11 -11.23
CA GLY A 19 -1.73 24.63 -11.27
C GLY A 19 -2.68 24.06 -10.21
N ASP A 20 -2.18 23.39 -9.17
CA ASP A 20 -3.03 22.74 -8.15
C ASP A 20 -3.36 23.65 -6.95
N ALA A 21 -4.16 23.10 -6.02
CA ALA A 21 -4.40 23.67 -4.69
C ALA A 21 -4.20 22.62 -3.57
N ALA A 22 -3.34 21.61 -3.81
CA ALA A 22 -3.16 20.47 -2.92
C ALA A 22 -2.74 20.87 -1.49
N GLY A 23 -1.85 21.86 -1.36
CA GLY A 23 -1.40 22.36 -0.07
C GLY A 23 -2.52 23.06 0.72
N ALA A 24 -3.47 23.71 0.04
CA ALA A 24 -4.66 24.24 0.70
C ALA A 24 -5.54 23.12 1.26
N LEU A 25 -5.72 22.03 0.52
CA LEU A 25 -6.52 20.89 0.96
C LEU A 25 -5.88 20.17 2.16
N GLN A 26 -4.57 19.97 2.16
CA GLN A 26 -3.87 19.40 3.32
C GLN A 26 -3.94 20.33 4.54
N LEU A 27 -3.84 21.64 4.33
CA LEU A 27 -3.95 22.62 5.41
C LEU A 27 -5.35 22.61 6.03
N LEU A 28 -6.42 22.39 5.24
CA LEU A 28 -7.77 22.23 5.78
C LEU A 28 -7.90 21.04 6.73
N HIS A 29 -7.34 19.88 6.37
CA HIS A 29 -7.31 18.72 7.26
C HIS A 29 -6.46 18.99 8.51
N SER A 30 -5.33 19.67 8.35
CA SER A 30 -4.46 20.05 9.48
C SER A 30 -5.15 21.03 10.44
N LEU A 31 -5.94 21.98 9.92
CA LEU A 31 -6.74 22.91 10.73
C LEU A 31 -7.85 22.18 11.48
N HIS A 32 -8.51 21.22 10.83
CA HIS A 32 -9.51 20.40 11.48
C HIS A 32 -8.92 19.62 12.66
N HIS A 33 -7.81 18.90 12.44
CA HIS A 33 -7.09 18.21 13.51
C HIS A 33 -6.60 19.17 14.60
N LEU A 34 -6.04 20.33 14.24
CA LEU A 34 -5.65 21.33 15.22
C LEU A 34 -6.82 21.78 16.11
N MET A 35 -8.03 21.89 15.54
CA MET A 35 -9.24 22.26 16.28
C MET A 35 -9.84 21.11 17.09
N SER A 36 -9.61 19.84 16.74
CA SER A 36 -9.99 18.70 17.58
C SER A 36 -9.27 18.72 18.94
N LEU A 37 -8.06 19.29 18.98
CA LEU A 37 -7.26 19.48 20.20
C LEU A 37 -7.78 20.60 21.12
N LYS A 38 -8.80 21.36 20.70
CA LYS A 38 -9.41 22.47 21.47
C LYS A 38 -8.39 23.47 22.07
N PRO A 39 -7.47 24.02 21.27
CA PRO A 39 -6.46 24.94 21.79
C PRO A 39 -7.08 26.27 22.23
N ASP A 40 -6.65 26.78 23.40
CA ASP A 40 -7.03 28.11 23.89
C ASP A 40 -6.26 29.23 23.16
N VAL A 41 -5.03 28.96 22.75
CA VAL A 41 -4.11 29.92 22.11
C VAL A 41 -3.28 29.21 21.03
N LEU A 42 -3.02 29.88 19.91
CA LEU A 42 -2.08 29.42 18.90
C LEU A 42 -0.85 30.32 18.80
N TYR A 43 0.33 29.71 18.78
CA TYR A 43 1.61 30.36 18.55
C TYR A 43 2.07 30.11 17.11
N PRO A 44 1.74 30.98 16.14
CA PRO A 44 2.11 30.76 14.76
C PRO A 44 3.63 30.91 14.58
N GLY A 45 4.20 30.15 13.65
CA GLY A 45 5.62 30.32 13.28
C GLY A 45 5.94 31.69 12.67
N ARG A 46 4.93 32.50 12.31
CA ARG A 46 5.06 33.90 11.87
C ARG A 46 3.86 34.73 12.32
N GLY A 47 4.13 35.95 12.79
CA GLY A 47 3.11 36.90 13.24
C GLY A 47 2.84 36.84 14.75
N PRO A 48 1.91 37.67 15.27
CA PRO A 48 1.53 37.67 16.67
C PRO A 48 0.78 36.39 17.08
N ILE A 49 0.73 36.17 18.40
CA ILE A 49 -0.08 35.14 19.05
C ILE A 49 -1.55 35.29 18.64
N ILE A 50 -2.27 34.17 18.54
CA ILE A 50 -3.68 34.10 18.20
C ILE A 50 -4.46 33.66 19.44
N ASP A 51 -5.11 34.62 20.09
CA ASP A 51 -5.92 34.41 21.31
C ASP A 51 -7.35 33.92 21.03
N ALA A 52 -7.78 33.95 19.76
CA ALA A 52 -9.06 33.41 19.30
C ALA A 52 -8.85 32.33 18.21
N PRO A 53 -8.38 31.12 18.56
CA PRO A 53 -8.05 30.07 17.59
C PRO A 53 -9.23 29.64 16.72
N VAL A 54 -10.42 29.48 17.32
CA VAL A 54 -11.63 29.02 16.62
C VAL A 54 -11.99 29.99 15.48
N GLU A 55 -12.07 31.27 15.78
CA GLU A 55 -12.40 32.32 14.81
C GLU A 55 -11.32 32.40 13.71
N ALA A 56 -10.04 32.40 14.09
CA ALA A 56 -8.94 32.49 13.13
C ALA A 56 -8.86 31.26 12.19
N CYS A 57 -9.12 30.06 12.70
CA CYS A 57 -9.13 28.83 11.91
C CYS A 57 -10.38 28.75 11.01
N ALA A 58 -11.54 29.22 11.47
CA ALA A 58 -12.75 29.32 10.65
C ALA A 58 -12.55 30.29 9.47
N ASP A 59 -12.03 31.48 9.74
CA ASP A 59 -11.68 32.48 8.72
C ASP A 59 -10.71 31.92 7.68
N LEU A 60 -9.65 31.23 8.13
CA LEU A 60 -8.69 30.62 7.21
C LEU A 60 -9.33 29.50 6.39
N THR A 61 -10.20 28.69 6.99
CA THR A 61 -10.94 27.61 6.31
C THR A 61 -11.75 28.15 5.15
N GLU A 62 -12.52 29.23 5.36
CA GLU A 62 -13.31 29.87 4.30
C GLU A 62 -12.42 30.40 3.16
N ARG A 63 -11.29 31.03 3.51
CA ARG A 63 -10.33 31.55 2.53
C ARG A 63 -9.69 30.44 1.70
N LEU A 64 -9.32 29.32 2.32
CA LEU A 64 -8.77 28.16 1.62
C LEU A 64 -9.80 27.52 0.70
N ARG A 65 -11.05 27.37 1.15
CA ARG A 65 -12.16 26.90 0.29
C ARG A 65 -12.37 27.83 -0.91
N ALA A 66 -12.35 29.15 -0.69
CA ALA A 66 -12.43 30.12 -1.78
C ALA A 66 -11.26 30.00 -2.76
N PHE A 67 -10.03 29.83 -2.26
CA PHE A 67 -8.84 29.62 -3.09
C PHE A 67 -8.96 28.37 -3.96
N CYS A 68 -9.35 27.23 -3.40
CA CYS A 68 -9.56 26.01 -4.17
C CYS A 68 -10.61 26.19 -5.27
N ARG A 69 -11.74 26.87 -4.97
CA ARG A 69 -12.76 27.18 -5.99
C ARG A 69 -12.21 28.04 -7.13
N GLN A 70 -11.40 29.06 -6.84
CA GLN A 70 -10.80 29.90 -7.87
C GLN A 70 -9.78 29.14 -8.74
N LEU A 71 -9.14 28.12 -8.19
CA LEU A 71 -8.24 27.23 -8.93
C LEU A 71 -8.95 26.02 -9.56
N ASN A 72 -10.29 25.97 -9.51
CA ASN A 72 -11.09 24.83 -9.98
C ASN A 72 -10.60 23.49 -9.40
N PHE A 73 -10.21 23.51 -8.12
CA PHE A 73 -9.71 22.36 -7.39
C PHE A 73 -10.83 21.83 -6.50
N GLY A 74 -11.27 20.59 -6.74
CA GLY A 74 -12.42 19.97 -6.09
C GLY A 74 -12.31 19.98 -4.56
N ILE A 75 -13.28 20.61 -3.90
CA ILE A 75 -13.29 20.79 -2.44
C ILE A 75 -14.69 20.73 -1.81
N ASP A 76 -15.74 20.90 -2.61
CA ASP A 76 -17.09 21.13 -2.08
C ASP A 76 -17.69 19.87 -1.44
N ASP A 77 -17.27 18.68 -1.87
CA ASP A 77 -17.66 17.41 -1.23
C ASP A 77 -16.73 17.00 -0.09
N MET A 78 -15.66 17.74 0.22
CA MET A 78 -14.69 17.31 1.23
C MET A 78 -15.10 17.78 2.64
N ASP A 79 -15.34 16.81 3.51
CA ASP A 79 -15.53 17.01 4.95
C ASP A 79 -14.32 16.44 5.73
N PRO A 80 -13.40 17.28 6.21
CA PRO A 80 -12.24 16.81 6.97
C PRO A 80 -12.60 16.23 8.34
N GLY A 81 -13.84 16.44 8.81
CA GLY A 81 -14.35 15.92 10.07
C GLY A 81 -15.21 14.67 9.94
N ALA A 82 -15.44 14.18 8.73
CA ALA A 82 -16.22 12.98 8.58
C ALA A 82 -15.42 11.75 9.03
N GLY A 83 -16.01 11.00 9.98
CA GLY A 83 -15.43 9.78 10.53
C GLY A 83 -15.81 8.55 9.73
N PHE A 84 -16.97 7.98 10.06
CA PHE A 84 -17.34 6.65 9.59
C PHE A 84 -18.80 6.54 9.15
N LEU A 85 -19.01 5.73 8.11
CA LEU A 85 -20.31 5.16 7.79
C LEU A 85 -20.49 3.86 8.58
N ARG A 86 -21.66 3.70 9.21
CA ARG A 86 -22.09 2.42 9.79
C ARG A 86 -22.48 1.49 8.64
N VAL A 87 -21.77 0.37 8.48
CA VAL A 87 -22.07 -0.71 7.51
C VAL A 87 -23.07 -1.69 8.13
N SER A 88 -22.80 -2.06 9.37
CA SER A 88 -23.67 -2.86 10.24
C SER A 88 -23.42 -2.46 11.70
N GLU A 89 -23.99 -3.16 12.67
CA GLU A 89 -23.79 -2.86 14.09
C GLU A 89 -22.29 -2.85 14.46
N HIS A 90 -21.57 -3.87 14.00
CA HIS A 90 -20.16 -4.11 14.31
C HIS A 90 -19.19 -3.73 13.19
N VAL A 91 -19.64 -3.27 12.03
CA VAL A 91 -18.75 -2.91 10.91
C VAL A 91 -18.88 -1.43 10.56
N LEU A 92 -17.74 -0.73 10.51
CA LEU A 92 -17.61 0.65 10.05
C LEU A 92 -16.77 0.73 8.79
N GLU A 93 -17.08 1.70 7.95
CA GLU A 93 -16.28 2.14 6.81
C GLU A 93 -15.88 3.59 7.00
N THR A 94 -14.65 3.96 6.66
CA THR A 94 -14.24 5.37 6.64
C THR A 94 -14.98 6.18 5.59
N TYR A 95 -15.54 7.32 5.97
CA TYR A 95 -16.22 8.19 5.01
C TYR A 95 -15.22 8.96 4.15
N GLN A 96 -15.46 9.02 2.83
CA GLN A 96 -14.71 9.84 1.86
C GLN A 96 -13.20 9.63 1.78
N SER A 97 -12.63 8.67 2.51
CA SER A 97 -11.23 8.29 2.37
C SER A 97 -10.95 7.82 0.95
N CYS A 98 -9.81 8.21 0.38
CA CYS A 98 -9.43 7.73 -0.94
C CYS A 98 -9.03 6.26 -0.89
N CYS A 99 -8.39 5.86 0.20
CA CYS A 99 -8.07 4.47 0.53
C CYS A 99 -8.95 4.10 1.72
N ILE A 100 -10.02 3.38 1.42
CA ILE A 100 -11.07 3.01 2.35
C ILE A 100 -10.51 1.95 3.27
N TRP A 101 -10.62 2.20 4.57
CA TRP A 101 -10.30 1.20 5.58
C TRP A 101 -11.52 0.98 6.49
N TYR A 102 -11.52 -0.17 7.14
CA TYR A 102 -12.70 -0.69 7.83
C TYR A 102 -12.39 -0.99 9.27
N VAL A 103 -13.43 -0.98 10.10
CA VAL A 103 -13.36 -1.34 11.51
C VAL A 103 -14.34 -2.45 11.79
N LEU A 104 -13.86 -3.53 12.38
CA LEU A 104 -14.68 -4.52 13.05
C LEU A 104 -14.63 -4.25 14.56
N LEU A 105 -15.80 -3.94 15.13
CA LEU A 105 -15.99 -3.60 16.53
C LEU A 105 -16.39 -4.84 17.34
N SER A 106 -16.03 -4.85 18.61
CA SER A 106 -16.58 -5.77 19.61
C SER A 106 -17.44 -5.02 20.64
N ASP A 107 -18.35 -5.74 21.30
CA ASP A 107 -19.23 -5.20 22.34
C ASP A 107 -18.48 -4.60 23.54
N ASP A 108 -17.27 -5.08 23.83
CA ASP A 108 -16.46 -4.62 24.95
C ASP A 108 -15.59 -3.38 24.62
N GLY A 109 -15.70 -2.86 23.40
CA GLY A 109 -15.03 -1.64 22.96
C GLY A 109 -13.64 -1.87 22.38
N HIS A 110 -13.36 -3.06 21.86
CA HIS A 110 -12.15 -3.32 21.08
C HIS A 110 -12.44 -3.23 19.58
N ALA A 111 -11.37 -3.04 18.81
CA ALA A 111 -11.45 -2.93 17.36
C ALA A 111 -10.34 -3.73 16.66
N LEU A 112 -10.70 -4.37 15.54
CA LEU A 112 -9.78 -4.72 14.46
C LEU A 112 -9.93 -3.73 13.32
N LEU A 113 -8.81 -3.27 12.78
CA LEU A 113 -8.79 -2.46 11.56
C LEU A 113 -8.43 -3.34 10.36
N PHE A 114 -9.00 -3.05 9.19
CA PHE A 114 -8.55 -3.62 7.92
C PHE A 114 -7.93 -2.49 7.11
N ASP A 115 -6.61 -2.54 6.97
CA ASP A 115 -5.77 -1.44 6.47
C ASP A 115 -5.92 -0.13 7.30
N VAL A 116 -5.07 0.86 7.06
CA VAL A 116 -5.18 2.23 7.59
C VAL A 116 -4.63 3.21 6.55
N GLY A 117 -5.52 3.65 5.66
CA GLY A 117 -5.18 4.37 4.46
C GLY A 117 -5.27 5.90 4.51
N TYR A 118 -5.00 6.54 3.37
CA TYR A 118 -5.09 8.00 3.23
C TYR A 118 -6.53 8.52 3.33
N SER A 119 -6.70 9.61 4.08
CA SER A 119 -8.01 10.26 4.27
C SER A 119 -8.54 11.01 3.03
N ALA A 120 -7.68 11.32 2.05
CA ALA A 120 -8.07 12.05 0.84
C ALA A 120 -7.04 11.86 -0.30
N TYR A 121 -7.52 11.94 -1.55
CA TYR A 121 -6.69 11.72 -2.76
C TYR A 121 -5.46 12.64 -2.84
N VAL A 122 -5.52 13.83 -2.23
CA VAL A 122 -4.39 14.77 -2.19
C VAL A 122 -3.16 14.21 -1.47
N PHE A 123 -3.36 13.19 -0.62
CA PHE A 123 -2.27 12.53 0.09
C PHE A 123 -1.63 11.40 -0.72
N ILE A 124 -2.19 10.97 -1.86
CA ILE A 124 -1.58 9.96 -2.74
C ILE A 124 -0.36 10.51 -3.49
N PHE A 125 -0.32 11.81 -3.75
CA PHE A 125 0.75 12.40 -4.56
C PHE A 125 1.97 12.81 -3.70
N GLN A 126 3.17 12.42 -4.15
CA GLN A 126 4.44 12.76 -3.50
C GLN A 126 4.73 14.25 -3.51
N ASN A 127 4.46 14.95 -2.40
CA ASN A 127 4.80 16.36 -2.30
C ASN A 127 6.26 16.57 -1.83
N ARG A 128 6.76 17.80 -1.97
CA ARG A 128 8.15 18.20 -1.63
C ARG A 128 8.57 17.92 -0.18
N PHE A 129 7.62 17.74 0.73
CA PHE A 129 7.88 17.52 2.15
C PHE A 129 7.96 16.03 2.51
N GLY A 130 7.81 15.15 1.51
CA GLY A 130 7.98 13.71 1.66
C GLY A 130 6.88 13.03 2.46
N TYR A 131 7.17 11.79 2.85
CA TYR A 131 6.19 10.84 3.36
C TYR A 131 5.54 11.26 4.70
N ARG A 132 6.27 12.01 5.54
CA ARG A 132 5.82 12.44 6.89
C ARG A 132 4.64 13.41 6.88
N THR A 133 4.25 13.93 5.72
CA THR A 133 3.13 14.88 5.58
C THR A 133 1.85 14.24 5.03
N ARG A 134 1.88 12.92 4.79
CA ARG A 134 0.82 12.23 4.06
C ARG A 134 -0.20 11.53 4.96
N PHE A 135 0.06 11.45 6.28
CA PHE A 135 -0.89 10.91 7.26
C PHE A 135 -1.39 11.98 8.21
N LEU A 136 -2.68 11.93 8.54
CA LEU A 136 -3.28 12.68 9.64
C LEU A 136 -4.13 11.73 10.50
N PRO A 137 -4.04 11.80 11.83
CA PRO A 137 -4.70 10.83 12.71
C PRO A 137 -6.18 11.15 13.00
N ASN A 138 -6.73 12.22 12.43
CA ASN A 138 -8.08 12.72 12.71
C ASN A 138 -9.16 11.63 12.61
N THR A 139 -9.12 10.77 11.60
CA THR A 139 -10.12 9.69 11.45
C THR A 139 -9.99 8.63 12.55
N LEU A 140 -8.77 8.33 13.03
CA LEU A 140 -8.57 7.46 14.20
C LEU A 140 -9.04 8.12 15.50
N GLU A 141 -8.83 9.43 15.65
CA GLU A 141 -9.33 10.18 16.81
C GLU A 141 -10.86 10.14 16.88
N VAL A 142 -11.53 10.32 15.74
CA VAL A 142 -13.00 10.19 15.64
C VAL A 142 -13.45 8.77 15.98
N LEU A 143 -12.72 7.74 15.55
CA LEU A 143 -13.02 6.35 15.90
C LEU A 143 -13.07 6.16 17.42
N ILE A 144 -12.05 6.64 18.13
CA ILE A 144 -11.93 6.51 19.59
C ILE A 144 -12.99 7.37 20.29
N ALA A 145 -13.15 8.62 19.86
CA ALA A 145 -14.01 9.59 20.53
C ALA A 145 -15.51 9.32 20.33
N GLU A 146 -15.91 8.85 19.16
CA GLU A 146 -17.33 8.82 18.75
C GLU A 146 -17.89 7.39 18.58
N HIS A 147 -17.03 6.37 18.45
CA HIS A 147 -17.48 4.99 18.22
C HIS A 147 -17.18 4.03 19.37
N GLY A 148 -16.85 4.55 20.56
CA GLY A 148 -16.71 3.75 21.77
C GLY A 148 -15.50 2.81 21.79
N VAL A 149 -14.55 3.01 20.87
CA VAL A 149 -13.32 2.21 20.80
C VAL A 149 -12.38 2.62 21.93
N LYS A 150 -12.09 1.66 22.81
CA LYS A 150 -11.17 1.78 23.95
C LYS A 150 -9.78 1.25 23.62
N GLN A 151 -9.70 0.27 22.72
CA GLN A 151 -8.46 -0.38 22.33
C GLN A 151 -8.55 -0.86 20.88
N ILE A 152 -7.48 -0.64 20.14
CA ILE A 152 -7.29 -1.26 18.82
C ILE A 152 -6.35 -2.44 19.06
N ASP A 153 -6.85 -3.66 18.82
CA ASP A 153 -6.06 -4.88 19.08
C ASP A 153 -5.05 -5.11 17.96
N ALA A 154 -5.48 -5.01 16.71
CA ALA A 154 -4.61 -5.19 15.55
C ALA A 154 -5.11 -4.47 14.29
N VAL A 155 -4.18 -4.24 13.37
CA VAL A 155 -4.44 -3.91 11.96
C VAL A 155 -4.18 -5.16 11.13
N LEU A 156 -5.21 -5.61 10.40
CA LEU A 156 -5.13 -6.67 9.41
C LEU A 156 -4.80 -6.03 8.06
N VAL A 157 -3.59 -6.24 7.57
CA VAL A 157 -3.10 -5.63 6.34
C VAL A 157 -3.42 -6.52 5.15
N THR A 158 -4.15 -5.99 4.16
CA THR A 158 -4.44 -6.69 2.91
C THR A 158 -3.20 -6.76 2.02
N HIS A 159 -2.52 -5.63 1.82
CA HIS A 159 -1.31 -5.55 1.00
C HIS A 159 -0.43 -4.35 1.37
N TYR A 160 0.78 -4.31 0.80
CA TYR A 160 1.86 -3.44 1.26
C TYR A 160 1.87 -2.02 0.69
N HIS A 161 0.95 -1.69 -0.23
CA HIS A 161 0.95 -0.38 -0.86
C HIS A 161 0.78 0.71 0.22
N ASP A 162 1.59 1.75 0.07
CA ASP A 162 1.80 2.80 1.06
C ASP A 162 0.49 3.49 1.46
N ASP A 163 -0.44 3.56 0.53
CA ASP A 163 -1.75 4.16 0.68
C ASP A 163 -2.75 3.34 1.49
N HIS A 164 -2.44 2.06 1.77
CA HIS A 164 -3.20 1.18 2.67
C HIS A 164 -2.53 1.01 4.03
N VAL A 165 -1.22 1.28 4.14
CA VAL A 165 -0.46 1.08 5.40
C VAL A 165 0.10 2.37 6.01
N ILE A 166 -0.18 3.52 5.41
CA ILE A 166 0.31 4.83 5.83
C ILE A 166 0.10 5.10 7.34
N GLY A 167 -1.07 4.74 7.87
CA GLY A 167 -1.41 5.03 9.27
C GLY A 167 -0.87 4.00 10.26
N VAL A 168 -0.33 2.88 9.80
CA VAL A 168 0.12 1.78 10.66
C VAL A 168 1.21 2.22 11.64
N PRO A 169 2.28 2.95 11.24
CA PRO A 169 3.26 3.45 12.20
C PRO A 169 2.64 4.26 13.34
N TYR A 170 1.68 5.14 13.03
CA TYR A 170 1.00 5.93 14.05
C TYR A 170 0.24 5.05 15.04
N VAL A 171 -0.52 4.08 14.54
CA VAL A 171 -1.29 3.14 15.36
C VAL A 171 -0.37 2.27 16.23
N GLN A 172 0.77 1.82 15.72
CA GLN A 172 1.75 1.06 16.51
C GLN A 172 2.40 1.91 17.60
N ASP A 173 2.84 3.11 17.26
CA ASP A 173 3.60 3.98 18.17
C ASP A 173 2.73 4.62 19.26
N HIS A 174 1.46 4.94 18.95
CA HIS A 174 0.59 5.72 19.85
C HIS A 174 -0.54 4.91 20.46
N LEU A 175 -1.01 3.84 19.79
CA LEU A 175 -2.14 3.03 20.23
C LEU A 175 -1.74 1.61 20.60
N GLY A 176 -0.49 1.21 20.34
CA GLY A 176 0.07 -0.08 20.71
C GLY A 176 -0.54 -1.27 19.96
N ALA A 177 -1.23 -1.05 18.84
CA ALA A 177 -1.87 -2.15 18.11
C ALA A 177 -0.84 -3.04 17.41
N GLU A 178 -1.22 -4.30 17.25
CA GLU A 178 -0.46 -5.28 16.49
C GLU A 178 -0.67 -5.15 14.97
N VAL A 179 0.22 -5.70 14.16
CA VAL A 179 0.03 -5.88 12.72
C VAL A 179 -0.05 -7.35 12.38
N TRP A 180 -1.16 -7.74 11.75
CA TRP A 180 -1.44 -9.10 11.30
C TRP A 180 -1.54 -9.12 9.78
N CYS A 181 -0.83 -10.04 9.12
CA CYS A 181 -0.89 -10.16 7.66
C CYS A 181 -0.54 -11.58 7.20
N LEU A 182 -0.72 -11.85 5.91
CA LEU A 182 -0.26 -13.12 5.33
C LEU A 182 1.26 -13.21 5.29
N ASP A 183 1.76 -14.45 5.33
CA ASP A 183 3.18 -14.81 5.18
C ASP A 183 3.87 -14.20 3.96
N ARG A 184 3.18 -14.10 2.83
CA ARG A 184 3.69 -13.43 1.62
C ARG A 184 3.79 -11.90 1.74
N VAL A 185 2.96 -11.28 2.58
CA VAL A 185 2.93 -9.82 2.78
C VAL A 185 3.93 -9.39 3.85
N ALA A 186 4.18 -10.23 4.86
CA ALA A 186 5.02 -9.88 6.01
C ALA A 186 6.44 -9.40 5.64
N PRO A 187 7.19 -10.03 4.72
CA PRO A 187 8.56 -9.62 4.40
C PRO A 187 8.67 -8.20 3.85
N ILE A 188 7.72 -7.78 3.00
CA ILE A 188 7.76 -6.46 2.36
C ILE A 188 7.32 -5.34 3.32
N LEU A 189 6.49 -5.65 4.32
CA LEU A 189 6.17 -4.71 5.40
C LEU A 189 7.35 -4.56 6.38
N ALA A 190 8.03 -5.67 6.69
CA ALA A 190 9.12 -5.71 7.66
C ALA A 190 10.43 -5.11 7.11
N ASP A 191 10.71 -5.26 5.82
CA ASP A 191 11.84 -4.62 5.14
C ASP A 191 11.46 -4.18 3.72
N PRO A 192 10.80 -3.02 3.57
CA PRO A 192 10.42 -2.48 2.26
C PRO A 192 11.65 -2.24 1.38
N THR A 193 12.78 -1.87 1.98
CA THR A 193 14.02 -1.54 1.24
C THR A 193 14.68 -2.76 0.62
N ALA A 194 14.41 -3.96 1.14
CA ALA A 194 14.86 -5.21 0.54
C ALA A 194 14.14 -5.58 -0.76
N GLN A 195 13.04 -4.88 -1.12
CA GLN A 195 12.19 -5.21 -2.26
C GLN A 195 12.27 -4.16 -3.37
N ASN A 196 12.24 -4.61 -4.62
CA ASN A 196 12.11 -3.73 -5.80
C ASN A 196 10.65 -3.70 -6.27
N MET A 197 9.78 -3.11 -5.46
CA MET A 197 8.34 -3.05 -5.72
C MET A 197 7.86 -1.59 -5.68
N PRO A 198 6.78 -1.23 -6.40
CA PRO A 198 6.25 0.13 -6.39
C PRO A 198 5.47 0.42 -5.10
N CYS A 199 5.11 1.69 -4.86
CA CYS A 199 4.22 2.10 -3.75
C CYS A 199 4.68 1.62 -2.36
N LEU A 200 5.99 1.58 -2.11
CA LEU A 200 6.51 1.15 -0.81
C LEU A 200 6.36 2.26 0.24
N MET A 201 5.84 1.88 1.40
CA MET A 201 6.03 2.63 2.64
C MET A 201 7.54 2.63 2.96
N PRO A 202 8.19 3.80 3.14
CA PRO A 202 9.63 3.84 3.43
C PRO A 202 9.98 3.35 4.84
N GLN A 203 9.02 3.40 5.77
CA GLN A 203 9.23 2.94 7.15
C GLN A 203 8.89 1.45 7.27
N ALA A 204 9.85 0.66 7.79
CA ALA A 204 9.58 -0.72 8.18
C ALA A 204 8.50 -0.80 9.26
N LEU A 205 7.57 -1.75 9.12
CA LEU A 205 6.50 -2.02 10.07
C LEU A 205 6.87 -3.24 10.92
N ARG A 206 6.48 -3.22 12.21
CA ARG A 206 6.61 -4.40 13.06
C ARG A 206 5.43 -5.33 12.75
N VAL A 207 5.70 -6.49 12.15
CA VAL A 207 4.68 -7.53 11.93
C VAL A 207 4.63 -8.44 13.16
N ASP A 208 3.50 -8.44 13.86
CA ASP A 208 3.33 -9.15 15.14
C ASP A 208 2.73 -10.55 14.96
N ARG A 209 1.90 -10.73 13.92
CA ARG A 209 1.33 -12.04 13.58
C ARG A 209 1.36 -12.31 12.08
N VAL A 210 1.88 -13.49 11.73
CA VAL A 210 1.93 -13.98 10.36
C VAL A 210 0.94 -15.12 10.19
N LEU A 211 0.02 -14.98 9.25
CA LEU A 211 -1.06 -15.91 8.95
C LEU A 211 -0.77 -16.66 7.63
N ARG A 212 -1.21 -17.91 7.53
CA ARG A 212 -1.13 -18.69 6.29
C ARG A 212 -2.42 -18.61 5.48
N ASP A 213 -2.35 -18.96 4.20
CA ASP A 213 -3.55 -19.13 3.37
C ASP A 213 -4.54 -20.07 4.06
N ARG A 214 -5.80 -19.63 4.15
CA ARG A 214 -6.93 -20.35 4.77
C ARG A 214 -6.81 -20.57 6.28
N GLU A 215 -5.84 -19.96 6.95
CA GLU A 215 -5.76 -20.01 8.41
C GLU A 215 -6.97 -19.31 9.02
N SER A 216 -7.74 -20.05 9.85
CA SER A 216 -8.82 -19.49 10.67
C SER A 216 -8.29 -19.07 12.03
N PHE A 217 -8.81 -17.97 12.55
CA PHE A 217 -8.56 -17.53 13.92
C PHE A 217 -9.81 -16.88 14.51
N GLU A 218 -9.87 -16.85 15.84
CA GLU A 218 -10.94 -16.17 16.57
C GLU A 218 -10.42 -14.84 17.13
N TRP A 219 -11.26 -13.83 17.05
CA TRP A 219 -11.07 -12.55 17.72
C TRP A 219 -12.39 -12.16 18.38
N ARG A 220 -12.42 -12.15 19.71
CA ARG A 220 -13.57 -11.70 20.53
C ARG A 220 -14.92 -12.28 20.10
N GLY A 221 -14.95 -13.57 19.79
CA GLY A 221 -16.16 -14.27 19.36
C GLY A 221 -16.48 -14.18 17.87
N VAL A 222 -15.72 -13.40 17.10
CA VAL A 222 -15.79 -13.38 15.64
C VAL A 222 -14.75 -14.35 15.07
N ARG A 223 -15.18 -15.24 14.18
CA ARG A 223 -14.28 -16.11 13.43
C ARG A 223 -13.86 -15.40 12.13
N LEU A 224 -12.56 -15.31 11.92
CA LEU A 224 -11.95 -14.78 10.71
C LEU A 224 -11.14 -15.86 10.00
N GLN A 225 -10.91 -15.69 8.69
CA GLN A 225 -10.00 -16.52 7.90
C GLN A 225 -9.18 -15.65 6.95
N ALA A 226 -7.86 -15.89 6.91
CA ALA A 226 -6.96 -15.26 5.95
C ALA A 226 -6.98 -15.98 4.60
N HIS A 227 -6.80 -15.24 3.51
CA HIS A 227 -6.83 -15.74 2.14
C HIS A 227 -5.76 -15.08 1.28
N GLU A 228 -5.00 -15.87 0.53
CA GLU A 228 -4.21 -15.32 -0.59
C GLU A 228 -5.14 -14.79 -1.68
N MET A 229 -4.98 -13.51 -2.02
CA MET A 229 -5.82 -12.80 -2.96
C MET A 229 -4.95 -12.01 -3.95
N PRO A 230 -4.10 -12.66 -4.76
CA PRO A 230 -3.12 -11.94 -5.59
C PRO A 230 -3.83 -11.22 -6.75
N GLY A 231 -4.41 -10.05 -6.52
CA GLY A 231 -5.09 -9.24 -7.55
C GLY A 231 -4.25 -8.02 -7.90
N GLN A 232 -4.34 -6.96 -7.09
CA GLN A 232 -3.58 -5.71 -7.29
C GLN A 232 -2.04 -5.94 -7.27
N THR A 233 -1.59 -6.93 -6.51
CA THR A 233 -0.20 -7.39 -6.42
C THR A 233 -0.16 -8.88 -6.10
N ASP A 234 0.93 -9.57 -6.46
CA ASP A 234 1.16 -10.95 -6.04
C ASP A 234 1.26 -11.06 -4.50
N LEU A 235 1.75 -10.03 -3.81
CA LEU A 235 1.82 -9.92 -2.35
C LEU A 235 0.53 -9.31 -1.77
N HIS A 236 -0.61 -9.92 -2.09
CA HIS A 236 -1.93 -9.45 -1.65
C HIS A 236 -2.70 -10.56 -0.92
N GLY A 237 -3.36 -10.16 0.15
CA GLY A 237 -4.18 -10.98 1.01
C GLY A 237 -5.56 -10.38 1.25
N GLY A 238 -6.45 -11.20 1.79
CA GLY A 238 -7.75 -10.74 2.23
C GLY A 238 -8.27 -11.57 3.40
N PHE A 239 -9.33 -11.07 4.02
CA PHE A 239 -9.86 -11.65 5.25
C PHE A 239 -11.37 -11.81 5.14
N SER A 240 -11.86 -13.04 5.30
CA SER A 240 -13.30 -13.29 5.45
C SER A 240 -13.68 -13.40 6.90
N PHE A 241 -14.89 -12.94 7.24
CA PHE A 241 -15.43 -13.01 8.59
C PHE A 241 -16.96 -12.94 8.57
N GLU A 242 -17.58 -13.34 9.68
CA GLU A 242 -19.02 -13.22 9.87
C GLU A 242 -19.32 -12.23 11.00
N ALA A 243 -20.13 -11.23 10.71
CA ALA A 243 -20.62 -10.25 11.67
C ALA A 243 -22.08 -9.93 11.35
N ASP A 244 -22.91 -9.67 12.34
CA ASP A 244 -24.30 -9.20 12.16
C ASP A 244 -25.14 -10.05 11.18
N GLY A 245 -24.92 -11.37 11.20
CA GLY A 245 -25.62 -12.32 10.33
C GLY A 245 -25.23 -12.24 8.85
N ARG A 246 -24.09 -11.61 8.52
CA ARG A 246 -23.57 -11.49 7.15
C ARG A 246 -22.13 -11.97 7.04
N LYS A 247 -21.79 -12.53 5.88
CA LYS A 247 -20.42 -12.90 5.50
C LYS A 247 -19.73 -11.77 4.76
N TYR A 248 -18.70 -11.20 5.37
CA TYR A 248 -17.88 -10.14 4.83
C TYR A 248 -16.57 -10.69 4.26
N PHE A 249 -15.99 -9.94 3.32
CA PHE A 249 -14.64 -10.19 2.83
C PHE A 249 -13.91 -8.86 2.63
N ALA A 250 -12.91 -8.59 3.47
CA ALA A 250 -11.95 -7.52 3.27
C ALA A 250 -11.02 -7.89 2.11
N ILE A 251 -11.28 -7.31 0.94
CA ILE A 251 -10.62 -7.68 -0.33
C ILE A 251 -9.55 -6.67 -0.76
N GLY A 252 -9.49 -5.50 -0.12
CA GLY A 252 -8.60 -4.41 -0.52
C GLY A 252 -8.82 -4.08 -2.01
N ASP A 253 -7.74 -4.03 -2.78
CA ASP A 253 -7.76 -3.68 -4.21
C ASP A 253 -7.82 -4.87 -5.16
N SER A 254 -8.05 -6.09 -4.66
CA SER A 254 -8.18 -7.27 -5.53
C SER A 254 -9.54 -7.38 -6.22
N SER A 255 -10.39 -6.34 -6.15
CA SER A 255 -11.61 -6.23 -6.95
C SER A 255 -12.04 -4.78 -7.12
N HIS A 256 -12.48 -4.43 -8.32
CA HIS A 256 -12.96 -3.10 -8.68
C HIS A 256 -14.35 -3.18 -9.34
N ILE A 257 -14.93 -2.01 -9.59
CA ILE A 257 -16.24 -1.88 -10.23
C ILE A 257 -16.08 -1.02 -11.49
N ARG A 258 -16.52 -1.54 -12.63
CA ARG A 258 -16.56 -0.84 -13.91
C ARG A 258 -17.93 -1.00 -14.54
N GLU A 259 -18.56 0.12 -14.89
CA GLU A 259 -19.88 0.13 -15.54
C GLU A 259 -20.93 -0.68 -14.75
N GLY A 260 -20.87 -0.58 -13.42
CA GLY A 260 -21.78 -1.27 -12.50
C GLY A 260 -21.45 -2.75 -12.23
N LYS A 261 -20.48 -3.34 -12.95
CA LYS A 261 -20.08 -4.75 -12.81
C LYS A 261 -18.77 -4.89 -12.08
N PHE A 262 -18.58 -6.02 -11.42
CA PHE A 262 -17.31 -6.35 -10.80
C PHE A 262 -16.27 -6.69 -11.87
N TRP A 263 -15.05 -6.21 -11.65
CA TRP A 263 -13.98 -6.19 -12.64
C TRP A 263 -12.64 -6.42 -11.93
N HIS A 264 -11.68 -7.04 -12.63
CA HIS A 264 -10.38 -7.42 -12.08
C HIS A 264 -9.54 -6.23 -11.56
N GLY A 265 -9.74 -5.02 -12.09
CA GLY A 265 -8.97 -3.84 -11.67
C GLY A 265 -7.86 -3.43 -12.63
N GLY A 266 -7.08 -2.42 -12.23
CA GLY A 266 -5.90 -2.02 -13.00
C GLY A 266 -4.81 -3.10 -12.93
N VAL A 267 -4.09 -3.31 -14.02
CA VAL A 267 -2.93 -4.21 -14.06
C VAL A 267 -1.65 -3.41 -13.96
N ILE A 268 -0.85 -3.69 -12.93
CA ILE A 268 0.46 -3.07 -12.71
C ILE A 268 1.51 -4.17 -12.75
N PHE A 269 2.18 -4.36 -13.89
CA PHE A 269 3.16 -5.45 -14.03
C PHE A 269 4.33 -5.35 -13.04
N ALA A 270 4.68 -4.15 -12.58
CA ALA A 270 5.66 -3.96 -11.50
C ALA A 270 5.22 -4.58 -10.16
N ASN A 271 3.93 -4.90 -9.99
CA ASN A 271 3.39 -5.64 -8.84
C ASN A 271 3.40 -7.16 -9.03
N ARG A 272 4.10 -7.67 -10.05
CA ARG A 272 4.30 -9.11 -10.31
C ARG A 272 3.03 -9.91 -10.60
N VAL A 273 2.01 -9.28 -11.18
CA VAL A 273 0.71 -9.91 -11.47
C VAL A 273 0.57 -10.29 -12.93
N CYS A 274 -0.06 -11.43 -13.20
CA CYS A 274 -0.49 -11.92 -14.50
C CYS A 274 -2.00 -12.26 -14.49
N GLY A 275 -2.55 -12.75 -15.61
CA GLY A 275 -3.97 -13.13 -15.69
C GLY A 275 -4.38 -14.20 -14.66
N GLN A 276 -3.53 -15.20 -14.46
CA GLN A 276 -3.75 -16.29 -13.50
C GLN A 276 -3.88 -15.82 -12.05
N ASN A 277 -3.20 -14.73 -11.68
CA ASN A 277 -3.32 -14.12 -10.36
C ASN A 277 -4.79 -13.69 -10.10
N TYR A 278 -5.42 -13.01 -11.05
CA TYR A 278 -6.81 -12.58 -10.94
C TYR A 278 -7.81 -13.74 -11.04
N LEU A 279 -7.49 -14.81 -11.79
CA LEU A 279 -8.31 -16.03 -11.81
C LEU A 279 -8.35 -16.70 -10.43
N LYS A 280 -7.20 -16.79 -9.75
CA LYS A 280 -7.14 -17.31 -8.37
C LYS A 280 -8.02 -16.50 -7.41
N VAL A 281 -8.06 -15.18 -7.57
CA VAL A 281 -9.00 -14.33 -6.82
C VAL A 281 -10.45 -14.69 -7.13
N ALA A 282 -10.79 -14.87 -8.41
CA ALA A 282 -12.15 -15.24 -8.82
C ALA A 282 -12.61 -16.58 -8.23
N GLU A 283 -11.74 -17.59 -8.30
CA GLU A 283 -11.97 -18.92 -7.72
C GLU A 283 -12.17 -18.83 -6.21
N ARG A 284 -11.32 -18.05 -5.51
CA ARG A 284 -11.44 -17.87 -4.06
C ARG A 284 -12.75 -17.19 -3.68
N LEU A 285 -13.21 -16.20 -4.44
CA LEU A 285 -14.49 -15.55 -4.19
C LEU A 285 -15.68 -16.49 -4.42
N LEU A 286 -15.64 -17.31 -5.48
CA LEU A 286 -16.69 -18.30 -5.75
C LEU A 286 -16.73 -19.43 -4.74
N GLU A 287 -15.60 -19.73 -4.09
CA GLU A 287 -15.52 -20.70 -2.99
C GLU A 287 -16.03 -20.10 -1.67
N VAL A 288 -15.62 -18.87 -1.35
CA VAL A 288 -15.97 -18.22 -0.08
C VAL A 288 -17.41 -17.69 -0.12
N GLU A 289 -17.95 -17.32 -1.28
CA GLU A 289 -19.30 -16.78 -1.45
C GLU A 289 -19.63 -15.64 -0.44
N PRO A 290 -18.84 -14.55 -0.41
CA PRO A 290 -19.13 -13.44 0.47
C PRO A 290 -20.42 -12.73 0.08
N GLN A 291 -21.11 -12.19 1.07
CA GLN A 291 -22.32 -11.39 0.87
C GLN A 291 -22.01 -9.91 0.76
N VAL A 292 -20.86 -9.47 1.29
CA VAL A 292 -20.37 -8.09 1.22
C VAL A 292 -18.86 -8.10 0.99
N LEU A 293 -18.39 -7.39 -0.03
CA LEU A 293 -16.96 -7.07 -0.20
C LEU A 293 -16.65 -5.71 0.42
N LEU A 294 -15.49 -5.62 1.07
CA LEU A 294 -14.94 -4.38 1.62
C LEU A 294 -13.72 -3.99 0.77
N HIS A 295 -13.90 -3.02 -0.12
CA HIS A 295 -12.93 -2.60 -1.14
C HIS A 295 -11.98 -1.51 -0.63
N GLY A 296 -10.74 -1.48 -1.11
CA GLY A 296 -9.76 -0.43 -0.80
C GLY A 296 -10.02 0.89 -1.52
N HIS A 297 -10.51 0.84 -2.77
CA HIS A 297 -10.81 2.05 -3.55
C HIS A 297 -12.16 2.05 -4.27
N ALA A 298 -12.68 0.87 -4.60
CA ALA A 298 -13.90 0.78 -5.40
C ALA A 298 -15.12 1.20 -4.57
N ARG A 299 -16.03 1.95 -5.20
CA ARG A 299 -17.28 2.37 -4.57
C ARG A 299 -18.47 1.98 -5.43
N ARG A 300 -19.54 1.51 -4.80
CA ARG A 300 -20.87 1.31 -5.39
C ARG A 300 -21.86 2.21 -4.66
N HIS A 301 -22.93 2.63 -5.34
CA HIS A 301 -24.01 3.32 -4.64
C HIS A 301 -24.84 2.29 -3.86
N VAL A 302 -24.92 2.48 -2.54
CA VAL A 302 -25.77 1.71 -1.64
C VAL A 302 -26.67 2.72 -0.93
N ASP A 303 -27.99 2.56 -1.11
CA ASP A 303 -29.02 3.50 -0.64
C ASP A 303 -28.76 4.97 -1.04
N GLY A 304 -28.22 5.17 -2.25
CA GLY A 304 -27.91 6.49 -2.82
C GLY A 304 -26.60 7.11 -2.34
N VAL A 305 -25.84 6.42 -1.47
CA VAL A 305 -24.54 6.89 -0.97
C VAL A 305 -23.41 6.08 -1.62
N PRO A 306 -22.32 6.70 -2.11
CA PRO A 306 -21.16 5.97 -2.61
C PRO A 306 -20.38 5.33 -1.46
N ARG A 307 -20.39 4.00 -1.39
CA ARG A 307 -19.83 3.19 -0.30
C ARG A 307 -18.83 2.18 -0.83
N GLY A 308 -17.78 1.94 -0.06
CA GLY A 308 -16.78 0.90 -0.32
C GLY A 308 -17.29 -0.49 0.05
N ASP A 309 -18.19 -0.62 1.01
CA ASP A 309 -18.91 -1.88 1.24
C ASP A 309 -19.89 -2.15 0.10
N SER A 310 -19.67 -3.26 -0.61
CA SER A 310 -20.48 -3.64 -1.77
C SER A 310 -21.21 -4.95 -1.49
N PRO A 311 -22.56 -4.93 -1.37
CA PRO A 311 -23.35 -6.15 -1.39
C PRO A 311 -23.11 -6.93 -2.68
N VAL A 312 -23.01 -8.25 -2.55
CA VAL A 312 -22.57 -9.15 -3.62
C VAL A 312 -23.58 -10.25 -3.86
N SER A 313 -23.91 -10.46 -5.14
CA SER A 313 -24.63 -11.62 -5.61
C SER A 313 -23.69 -12.63 -6.27
N ARG A 314 -24.15 -13.87 -6.46
CA ARG A 314 -23.44 -14.87 -7.27
C ARG A 314 -23.10 -14.32 -8.67
N ALA A 315 -23.99 -13.53 -9.27
CA ALA A 315 -23.77 -12.94 -10.58
C ALA A 315 -22.62 -11.90 -10.60
N ASP A 316 -22.44 -11.14 -9.51
CA ASP A 316 -21.30 -10.23 -9.36
C ASP A 316 -19.97 -11.01 -9.29
N LEU A 317 -19.96 -12.14 -8.56
CA LEU A 317 -18.77 -13.02 -8.51
C LEU A 317 -18.44 -13.62 -9.88
N GLU A 318 -19.46 -13.99 -10.64
CA GLU A 318 -19.29 -14.47 -12.01
C GLU A 318 -18.90 -13.35 -12.99
N ASP A 319 -19.32 -12.10 -12.76
CA ASP A 319 -18.84 -10.93 -13.52
C ASP A 319 -17.33 -10.75 -13.31
N TYR A 320 -16.87 -10.81 -12.07
CA TYR A 320 -15.43 -10.78 -11.76
C TYR A 320 -14.69 -11.94 -12.44
N HIS A 321 -15.21 -13.17 -12.34
CA HIS A 321 -14.60 -14.33 -12.99
C HIS A 321 -14.50 -14.14 -14.51
N ARG A 322 -15.59 -13.75 -15.19
CA ARG A 322 -15.56 -13.44 -16.63
C ARG A 322 -14.52 -12.39 -16.96
N SER A 323 -14.42 -11.37 -16.12
CA SER A 323 -13.45 -10.30 -16.27
C SER A 323 -12.01 -10.79 -16.13
N ALA A 324 -11.71 -11.65 -15.16
CA ALA A 324 -10.39 -12.23 -14.96
C ALA A 324 -10.02 -13.19 -16.10
N SER A 325 -10.95 -14.04 -16.54
CA SER A 325 -10.73 -14.92 -17.71
C SER A 325 -10.46 -14.14 -18.99
N ALA A 326 -11.21 -13.05 -19.22
CA ALA A 326 -10.98 -12.18 -20.37
C ALA A 326 -9.61 -11.50 -20.32
N LEU A 327 -9.14 -11.09 -19.13
CA LEU A 327 -7.80 -10.54 -18.96
C LEU A 327 -6.73 -11.59 -19.29
N ASP A 328 -6.83 -12.78 -18.71
CA ASP A 328 -5.87 -13.86 -18.92
C ASP A 328 -5.73 -14.24 -20.40
N GLN A 329 -6.86 -14.38 -21.10
CA GLN A 329 -6.88 -14.61 -22.55
C GLN A 329 -6.26 -13.43 -23.31
N THR A 330 -6.64 -12.19 -22.97
CA THR A 330 -6.12 -10.99 -23.66
C THR A 330 -4.60 -10.86 -23.50
N LEU A 331 -4.08 -11.09 -22.30
CA LEU A 331 -2.65 -11.05 -22.04
C LEU A 331 -1.94 -12.16 -22.83
N SER A 332 -2.49 -13.38 -22.83
CA SER A 332 -1.94 -14.52 -23.58
C SER A 332 -1.94 -14.29 -25.10
N ASP A 333 -2.97 -13.66 -25.65
CA ASP A 333 -3.07 -13.38 -27.09
C ASP A 333 -2.18 -12.20 -27.54
N LEU A 334 -1.88 -11.27 -26.63
CA LEU A 334 -1.10 -10.07 -26.93
C LEU A 334 0.41 -10.35 -27.02
N VAL A 335 0.89 -11.41 -26.36
CA VAL A 335 2.33 -11.73 -26.29
C VAL A 335 2.66 -13.02 -27.02
N VAL A 336 3.81 -13.02 -27.71
CA VAL A 336 4.32 -14.20 -28.44
C VAL A 336 4.96 -15.22 -27.50
N ASP A 337 5.51 -14.73 -26.38
CA ASP A 337 6.01 -15.56 -25.27
C ASP A 337 4.85 -15.84 -24.28
N HIS A 338 4.92 -16.87 -23.43
CA HIS A 338 3.91 -17.08 -22.37
C HIS A 338 3.69 -15.82 -21.53
N ALA A 339 2.42 -15.49 -21.22
CA ALA A 339 2.01 -14.25 -20.54
C ALA A 339 2.79 -13.98 -19.24
N ASP A 340 2.98 -15.02 -18.43
CA ASP A 340 3.69 -14.95 -17.14
C ASP A 340 5.12 -14.40 -17.30
N ARG A 341 5.82 -14.80 -18.36
CA ARG A 341 7.22 -14.40 -18.62
C ARG A 341 7.40 -12.89 -18.80
N ARG A 342 6.43 -12.18 -19.39
CA ARG A 342 6.54 -10.72 -19.59
C ARG A 342 5.80 -9.90 -18.54
N CYS A 343 4.84 -10.50 -17.84
CA CYS A 343 4.21 -9.87 -16.69
C CYS A 343 5.15 -9.82 -15.48
N ARG A 344 6.11 -10.75 -15.40
CA ARG A 344 7.14 -10.84 -14.36
C ARG A 344 8.51 -10.40 -14.88
N ALA A 345 8.71 -9.09 -14.97
CA ALA A 345 9.96 -8.51 -15.46
C ALA A 345 11.19 -8.85 -14.59
N ASP A 346 10.97 -9.33 -13.35
CA ASP A 346 11.99 -9.60 -12.35
C ASP A 346 12.21 -11.09 -12.06
N TRP A 347 11.96 -11.95 -13.05
CA TRP A 347 12.25 -13.39 -12.99
C TRP A 347 13.72 -13.70 -12.72
N VAL A 348 14.63 -12.77 -13.05
CA VAL A 348 15.97 -12.68 -12.44
C VAL A 348 16.01 -11.46 -11.54
N ARG A 349 16.19 -11.67 -10.24
CA ARG A 349 16.24 -10.58 -9.25
C ARG A 349 17.37 -10.77 -8.25
N MET A 350 17.72 -9.67 -7.59
CA MET A 350 18.74 -9.63 -6.54
C MET A 350 18.09 -9.24 -5.21
N GLU A 351 18.32 -10.03 -4.17
CA GLU A 351 17.75 -9.82 -2.84
C GLU A 351 18.86 -9.76 -1.78
N PRO A 352 18.92 -8.73 -0.91
CA PRO A 352 18.01 -7.58 -0.87
C PRO A 352 18.26 -6.60 -2.03
N TYR A 353 17.21 -5.85 -2.40
CA TYR A 353 17.29 -4.83 -3.44
C TYR A 353 18.13 -3.62 -3.03
N ARG A 354 18.16 -3.26 -1.74
CA ARG A 354 19.06 -2.23 -1.20
C ARG A 354 19.96 -2.81 -0.12
N LEU A 355 21.26 -2.65 -0.33
CA LEU A 355 22.33 -2.94 0.62
C LEU A 355 22.85 -1.61 1.17
N HIS A 356 22.94 -1.48 2.50
CA HIS A 356 23.59 -0.33 3.15
C HIS A 356 24.90 -0.79 3.76
N LEU A 357 26.02 -0.39 3.14
CA LEU A 357 27.36 -0.89 3.49
C LEU A 357 28.34 0.29 3.64
N ALA A 358 29.13 0.29 4.71
CA ALA A 358 30.31 1.15 4.82
C ALA A 358 31.50 0.54 4.06
N THR A 359 32.55 1.32 3.83
CA THR A 359 33.81 0.79 3.30
C THR A 359 34.39 -0.24 4.25
N GLY A 360 34.76 -1.41 3.71
CA GLY A 360 35.22 -2.58 4.45
C GLY A 360 34.12 -3.56 4.83
N ASP A 361 32.85 -3.14 4.82
CA ASP A 361 31.72 -4.01 5.13
C ASP A 361 31.44 -5.00 4.00
N SER A 362 30.81 -6.10 4.37
CA SER A 362 30.26 -7.06 3.42
C SER A 362 28.87 -7.54 3.82
N ALA A 363 28.06 -7.88 2.84
CA ALA A 363 26.75 -8.51 3.04
C ALA A 363 26.50 -9.59 1.98
N GLU A 364 25.52 -10.43 2.26
CA GLU A 364 25.03 -11.41 1.30
C GLU A 364 24.02 -10.74 0.35
N LEU A 365 24.15 -11.07 -0.93
CA LEU A 365 23.21 -10.78 -2.00
C LEU A 365 22.83 -12.10 -2.67
N SER A 366 21.56 -12.48 -2.58
CA SER A 366 21.01 -13.61 -3.31
C SER A 366 20.69 -13.19 -4.75
N VAL A 367 21.18 -13.95 -5.73
CA VAL A 367 20.62 -13.94 -7.09
C VAL A 367 19.56 -15.03 -7.16
N VAL A 368 18.38 -14.62 -7.57
CA VAL A 368 17.20 -15.48 -7.67
C VAL A 368 16.77 -15.58 -9.12
N VAL A 369 16.58 -16.81 -9.60
CA VAL A 369 16.15 -17.13 -10.96
C VAL A 369 14.89 -17.98 -10.89
N GLU A 370 13.77 -17.44 -11.35
CA GLU A 370 12.47 -18.11 -11.44
C GLU A 370 12.24 -18.58 -12.88
N ASN A 371 11.92 -19.87 -13.04
CA ASN A 371 11.57 -20.39 -14.35
C ASN A 371 10.07 -20.24 -14.62
N LEU A 372 9.77 -19.32 -15.54
CA LEU A 372 8.42 -19.00 -16.01
C LEU A 372 8.05 -19.71 -17.32
N GLN A 373 8.80 -20.74 -17.72
CA GLN A 373 8.57 -21.54 -18.93
C GLN A 373 8.06 -22.94 -18.56
N ASP A 374 7.43 -23.58 -19.55
CA ASP A 374 6.94 -24.97 -19.45
C ASP A 374 8.06 -26.01 -19.60
N GLU A 375 9.26 -25.57 -19.96
CA GLU A 375 10.45 -26.39 -20.12
C GLU A 375 11.54 -26.01 -19.12
N THR A 376 12.48 -26.91 -18.86
CA THR A 376 13.64 -26.61 -18.01
C THR A 376 14.54 -25.62 -18.73
N ILE A 377 15.00 -24.58 -18.01
CA ILE A 377 15.88 -23.55 -18.55
C ILE A 377 17.30 -23.68 -18.00
N GLU A 378 18.29 -23.38 -18.83
CA GLU A 378 19.69 -23.24 -18.43
C GLU A 378 20.06 -21.75 -18.36
N VAL A 379 20.42 -21.29 -17.16
CA VAL A 379 20.71 -19.88 -16.90
C VAL A 379 22.15 -19.72 -16.42
N GLN A 380 22.86 -18.78 -17.04
CA GLN A 380 24.15 -18.30 -16.55
C GLN A 380 23.99 -16.84 -16.16
N VAL A 381 24.46 -16.49 -14.96
CA VAL A 381 24.47 -15.11 -14.49
C VAL A 381 25.89 -14.71 -14.13
N ARG A 382 26.32 -13.56 -14.63
CA ARG A 382 27.52 -12.87 -14.17
C ARG A 382 27.12 -11.59 -13.45
N ILE A 383 27.56 -11.44 -12.22
CA ILE A 383 27.34 -10.21 -11.46
C ILE A 383 28.35 -9.17 -11.93
N VAL A 384 27.85 -8.00 -12.32
CA VAL A 384 28.65 -6.86 -12.77
C VAL A 384 28.59 -5.81 -11.67
N PRO A 385 29.57 -5.79 -10.75
CA PRO A 385 29.63 -4.76 -9.73
C PRO A 385 30.15 -3.44 -10.33
N PRO A 386 29.78 -2.30 -9.75
CA PRO A 386 30.44 -1.04 -10.05
C PRO A 386 31.83 -0.97 -9.41
N GLU A 387 32.71 -0.10 -9.89
CA GLU A 387 34.09 0.05 -9.38
C GLU A 387 34.13 0.20 -7.85
N GLY A 388 35.07 -0.51 -7.19
CA GLY A 388 35.22 -0.50 -5.73
C GLY A 388 34.26 -1.41 -4.96
N VAL A 389 33.51 -2.30 -5.64
CA VAL A 389 32.75 -3.39 -5.01
C VAL A 389 33.23 -4.76 -5.51
N GLY A 390 33.63 -5.61 -4.58
CA GLY A 390 33.97 -7.01 -4.82
C GLY A 390 32.75 -7.92 -4.71
N VAL A 391 32.75 -9.02 -5.47
CA VAL A 391 31.68 -10.02 -5.49
C VAL A 391 32.26 -11.44 -5.51
N GLU A 392 31.81 -12.30 -4.59
CA GLU A 392 32.28 -13.68 -4.50
C GLU A 392 31.13 -14.67 -4.19
N PRO A 393 30.88 -15.71 -5.02
CA PRO A 393 31.45 -15.90 -6.35
C PRO A 393 30.92 -14.85 -7.35
N PRO A 394 31.63 -14.49 -8.43
CA PRO A 394 31.20 -13.46 -9.37
C PRO A 394 30.14 -13.93 -10.37
N SER A 395 29.86 -15.24 -10.43
CA SER A 395 28.93 -15.83 -11.38
C SER A 395 28.29 -17.11 -10.85
N LEU A 396 27.20 -17.52 -11.49
CA LEU A 396 26.52 -18.79 -11.27
C LEU A 396 26.09 -19.40 -12.60
N LYS A 397 25.88 -20.72 -12.60
CA LYS A 397 25.18 -21.44 -13.65
C LYS A 397 24.20 -22.42 -13.00
N CYS A 398 22.95 -22.41 -13.45
CA CYS A 398 21.90 -23.26 -12.89
C CYS A 398 20.95 -23.79 -13.98
N SER A 399 20.40 -24.98 -13.69
CA SER A 399 19.28 -25.57 -14.41
C SER A 399 18.03 -25.42 -13.54
N VAL A 400 16.95 -24.85 -14.08
CA VAL A 400 15.74 -24.55 -13.30
C VAL A 400 14.53 -25.21 -13.96
N ALA A 401 13.88 -26.13 -13.27
CA ALA A 401 12.69 -26.82 -13.77
C ALA A 401 11.47 -25.88 -13.87
N PRO A 402 10.47 -26.19 -14.72
CA PRO A 402 9.25 -25.39 -14.86
C PRO A 402 8.59 -25.03 -13.52
N GLY A 403 8.26 -23.75 -13.34
CA GLY A 403 7.62 -23.24 -12.12
C GLY A 403 8.47 -23.36 -10.85
N LYS A 404 9.79 -23.54 -10.97
CA LYS A 404 10.73 -23.58 -9.84
C LYS A 404 11.61 -22.33 -9.80
N GLU A 405 12.18 -22.10 -8.62
CA GLU A 405 13.16 -21.05 -8.35
C GLU A 405 14.52 -21.69 -8.03
N HIS A 406 15.60 -21.06 -8.50
CA HIS A 406 16.97 -21.27 -8.03
C HIS A 406 17.47 -20.02 -7.30
N ARG A 407 18.15 -20.22 -6.17
CA ARG A 407 18.76 -19.16 -5.36
C ARG A 407 20.24 -19.44 -5.14
N SER A 408 21.07 -18.44 -5.39
CA SER A 408 22.52 -18.48 -5.18
C SER A 408 22.95 -17.28 -4.33
N ALA A 409 23.70 -17.51 -3.27
CA ALA A 409 24.23 -16.47 -2.39
C ALA A 409 25.58 -15.96 -2.90
N HIS A 410 25.76 -14.64 -2.91
CA HIS A 410 26.98 -13.95 -3.31
C HIS A 410 27.38 -12.95 -2.23
N ARG A 411 28.63 -12.96 -1.81
CA ARG A 411 29.17 -11.98 -0.88
C ARG A 411 29.55 -10.71 -1.64
N ILE A 412 28.94 -9.59 -1.25
CA ILE A 412 29.25 -8.24 -1.74
C ILE A 412 30.13 -7.55 -0.73
N GLN A 413 31.26 -6.97 -1.14
CA GLN A 413 32.16 -6.22 -0.27
C GLN A 413 32.46 -4.83 -0.84
N VAL A 414 32.36 -3.79 -0.03
CA VAL A 414 32.75 -2.42 -0.43
C VAL A 414 34.24 -2.24 -0.16
N GLU A 415 35.06 -2.23 -1.21
CA GLU A 415 36.53 -2.16 -1.11
C GLU A 415 37.05 -0.72 -1.03
N ALA A 416 36.32 0.24 -1.61
CA ALA A 416 36.68 1.66 -1.61
C ALA A 416 35.47 2.56 -1.29
N ALA A 417 35.73 3.74 -0.74
CA ALA A 417 34.69 4.73 -0.43
C ALA A 417 33.99 5.20 -1.72
N ARG A 418 32.66 5.26 -1.68
CA ARG A 418 31.84 5.72 -2.80
C ARG A 418 31.30 7.12 -2.49
N ASP A 419 31.69 8.09 -3.31
CA ASP A 419 31.17 9.46 -3.25
C ASP A 419 29.79 9.59 -3.92
N VAL A 420 29.30 8.54 -4.61
CA VAL A 420 28.03 8.53 -5.35
C VAL A 420 27.17 7.35 -4.88
N ALA A 421 25.97 7.65 -4.38
CA ALA A 421 24.94 6.69 -4.02
C ALA A 421 23.61 7.04 -4.73
N PRO A 422 22.82 6.06 -5.21
CA PRO A 422 23.10 4.61 -5.16
C PRO A 422 24.10 4.16 -6.22
N ALA A 423 24.93 3.18 -5.87
CA ALA A 423 25.71 2.39 -6.83
C ALA A 423 24.92 1.16 -7.27
N ILE A 424 24.95 0.80 -8.56
CA ILE A 424 24.12 -0.27 -9.11
C ILE A 424 24.95 -1.51 -9.42
N ILE A 425 24.57 -2.65 -8.83
CA ILE A 425 25.06 -3.98 -9.18
C ILE A 425 24.10 -4.56 -10.22
N CYS A 426 24.62 -5.05 -11.35
CA CYS A 426 23.80 -5.64 -12.42
C CYS A 426 24.01 -7.16 -12.53
N ALA A 427 23.00 -7.89 -12.98
CA ALA A 427 23.08 -9.30 -13.39
C ALA A 427 23.05 -9.37 -14.92
N ASP A 428 24.19 -9.75 -15.51
CA ASP A 428 24.31 -10.06 -16.93
C ASP A 428 23.91 -11.52 -17.18
N VAL A 429 22.82 -11.72 -17.91
CA VAL A 429 22.14 -13.02 -18.01
C VAL A 429 22.27 -13.61 -19.41
N VAL A 430 22.56 -14.91 -19.44
CA VAL A 430 22.46 -15.76 -20.64
C VAL A 430 21.47 -16.88 -20.35
N LEU A 431 20.45 -16.99 -21.20
CA LEU A 431 19.38 -18.00 -21.12
C LEU A 431 19.51 -18.94 -22.31
N ASP A 432 19.70 -20.24 -22.08
CA ASP A 432 19.82 -21.28 -23.10
C ASP A 432 20.84 -20.92 -24.20
N GLY A 433 21.96 -20.32 -23.77
CA GLY A 433 23.03 -19.87 -24.67
C GLY A 433 22.78 -18.51 -25.36
N ARG A 434 21.61 -17.90 -25.19
CA ARG A 434 21.26 -16.58 -25.74
C ARG A 434 21.54 -15.46 -24.73
N PRO A 435 22.37 -14.46 -25.05
CA PRO A 435 22.58 -13.32 -24.16
C PRO A 435 21.34 -12.43 -24.10
N LEU A 436 20.92 -12.10 -22.89
CA LEU A 436 19.82 -11.18 -22.60
C LEU A 436 20.31 -9.82 -22.11
N GLY A 437 21.56 -9.74 -21.61
CA GLY A 437 22.16 -8.54 -21.07
C GLY A 437 21.79 -8.31 -19.60
N TRP A 438 21.83 -7.05 -19.17
CA TRP A 438 21.59 -6.67 -17.77
C TRP A 438 20.10 -6.55 -17.49
N ILE A 439 19.51 -7.61 -16.92
CA ILE A 439 18.05 -7.68 -16.70
C ILE A 439 17.64 -7.74 -15.23
N GLY A 440 18.61 -7.88 -14.31
CA GLY A 440 18.38 -7.77 -12.87
C GLY A 440 19.40 -6.82 -12.23
N HIS A 441 19.02 -6.16 -11.14
CA HIS A 441 19.91 -5.25 -10.44
C HIS A 441 19.58 -5.11 -8.94
N SER A 442 20.56 -4.63 -8.18
CA SER A 442 20.45 -4.22 -6.77
C SER A 442 21.25 -2.93 -6.54
N GLN A 443 20.96 -2.24 -5.45
CA GLN A 443 21.55 -0.96 -5.07
C GLN A 443 22.46 -1.13 -3.85
N VAL A 444 23.66 -0.57 -3.93
CA VAL A 444 24.55 -0.38 -2.78
C VAL A 444 24.54 1.09 -2.39
N TRP A 445 24.14 1.35 -1.15
CA TRP A 445 24.07 2.65 -0.52
C TRP A 445 25.18 2.79 0.51
N SER A 446 25.78 3.98 0.59
CA SER A 446 26.77 4.28 1.62
C SER A 446 26.12 4.38 3.00
N SER A 447 26.86 3.95 4.02
CA SER A 447 26.47 4.12 5.42
C SER A 447 26.24 5.61 5.73
N GLY A 448 25.04 5.96 6.20
CA GLY A 448 24.65 7.34 6.55
C GLY A 448 23.65 7.99 5.59
N VAL A 449 23.35 7.36 4.44
CA VAL A 449 22.17 7.74 3.65
C VAL A 449 20.93 7.18 4.33
N PRO A 450 19.88 7.99 4.59
CA PRO A 450 18.63 7.51 5.19
C PRO A 450 18.06 6.32 4.41
N ARG A 451 17.56 5.31 5.14
CA ARG A 451 16.87 4.14 4.58
C ARG A 451 15.51 4.52 4.01
#